data_AF-A0A7C9A1I2-F1
#
_entry.id   AF-A0A7C9A1I2-F1
#
_cell.length_a   1.000
_cell.length_b   1.000
_cell.length_c   1.000
_cell.angle_alpha   90.00
_cell.angle_beta   90.00
_cell.angle_gamma   90.00
#
_symmetry.space_group_name_H-M   'P 1'
#
loop_
_entity.id
_entity.type
_entity.pdbx_description
1 polymer ?
#
loop_
_entity_poly.entity_id
_entity_poly.type
_entity_poly.pdbx_seq_one_letter_code
_entity_poly.pdbx_strand_id
1 'polypeptide(L)'
;MSSSSRGGGGSDQPPSRRLMRTQTVGNLGETSFDSEVVPSSLVEIAPILRVANEVEKHNPRVAYLCRFYAFEKAHKLDPTSSGRGVRQFKTALLQRLEREHDPTLIGRVNQSDAREMKSFYQHYYKKYIQALQNAADKADRAQLTKAYQTANVLFEVLKAVTQTKHLEVDREIMETHNKVAEKTEIYAPYNILPLDPDSANQPIMRFPEIQAAVVALRNTRGLPWPKGYKKKQDEDILDWLQAMFGFQKDNVANQREHLILLLANVHIRQFPKPDQHPKLDERALTEVMKKLFKSYKRWCKYLDRKSSLWLPTIQQEVQQRKLLYMGLYLLIWGEAANLRFMPECLCYIYHHMAFELYGMLAGNVSPMTGEHVKPVYGGEEEAFLKKVITPIYDVIAKEAARSRKGKSKHSQWRNYDDLNEYFWSVDCFRLGWPMRA
;
A
#
# COMPACT_ATOMS: atom_id res chain seq x y z
N MET A 1 59.05 52.58 -6.27
CA MET A 1 57.98 51.71 -6.83
C MET A 1 57.54 50.78 -5.69
N SER A 2 56.59 51.23 -4.85
CA SER A 2 55.20 50.71 -4.72
C SER A 2 55.12 49.21 -4.40
N SER A 3 54.42 48.66 -3.39
CA SER A 3 53.79 49.10 -2.12
C SER A 3 53.18 47.83 -1.49
N SER A 4 53.37 47.63 -0.18
CA SER A 4 52.55 46.92 0.84
C SER A 4 51.43 45.92 0.46
N SER A 5 51.37 44.76 1.14
CA SER A 5 50.28 44.41 2.12
C SER A 5 50.32 42.95 2.65
N ARG A 6 49.84 42.80 3.90
CA ARG A 6 49.66 41.58 4.72
C ARG A 6 48.33 40.86 4.41
N GLY A 7 48.28 39.56 4.72
CA GLY A 7 47.06 38.77 4.99
C GLY A 7 47.32 37.29 4.71
N GLY A 8 46.89 36.28 5.46
CA GLY A 8 45.92 36.12 6.55
C GLY A 8 45.58 34.62 6.58
N GLY A 9 45.43 34.03 7.78
CA GLY A 9 45.27 32.59 7.97
C GLY A 9 44.04 31.99 7.31
N GLY A 10 44.19 30.79 6.73
CA GLY A 10 43.13 30.04 6.07
C GLY A 10 42.25 29.30 7.08
N SER A 11 40.98 29.66 7.12
CA SER A 11 39.89 28.92 7.75
C SER A 11 39.05 28.23 6.66
N ASP A 12 39.03 26.90 6.65
CA ASP A 12 38.13 26.13 5.78
C ASP A 12 36.69 26.21 6.31
N GLN A 13 35.86 27.00 5.62
CA GLN A 13 34.40 27.01 5.80
C GLN A 13 33.74 26.02 4.81
N PRO A 14 32.69 25.29 5.21
CA PRO A 14 31.91 24.45 4.30
C PRO A 14 31.09 25.32 3.32
N PRO A 15 30.72 24.80 2.13
CA PRO A 15 30.10 25.60 1.09
C PRO A 15 28.72 26.09 1.53
N SER A 16 28.55 27.41 1.47
CA SER A 16 27.27 28.10 1.67
C SER A 16 26.21 27.51 0.72
N ARG A 17 25.21 26.81 1.28
CA ARG A 17 23.94 26.55 0.60
C ARG A 17 23.32 27.89 0.24
N ARG A 18 23.31 28.21 -1.05
CA ARG A 18 22.62 29.36 -1.62
C ARG A 18 21.13 29.22 -1.29
N LEU A 19 20.68 29.94 -0.25
CA LEU A 19 19.26 30.13 0.03
C LEU A 19 18.63 30.76 -1.22
N MET A 20 17.79 30.01 -1.92
CA MET A 20 16.96 30.56 -2.98
C MET A 20 16.05 31.61 -2.37
N ARG A 21 16.34 32.87 -2.70
CA ARG A 21 15.57 34.05 -2.36
C ARG A 21 14.15 33.90 -2.91
N THR A 22 13.15 34.07 -2.06
CA THR A 22 11.74 34.14 -2.44
C THR A 22 11.57 35.25 -3.48
N GLN A 23 11.26 34.88 -4.72
CA GLN A 23 11.02 35.84 -5.79
C GLN A 23 9.68 36.55 -5.57
N THR A 24 9.72 37.88 -5.59
CA THR A 24 8.58 38.79 -5.56
C THR A 24 8.01 39.00 -6.96
N VAL A 25 6.74 38.63 -7.15
CA VAL A 25 5.64 39.21 -7.98
C VAL A 25 5.86 39.50 -9.48
N GLY A 26 7.06 39.47 -10.05
CA GLY A 26 7.26 39.69 -11.49
C GLY A 26 7.98 38.52 -12.15
N ASN A 27 7.34 37.85 -13.11
CA ASN A 27 7.77 36.65 -13.85
C ASN A 27 7.66 35.31 -13.12
N LEU A 28 6.43 34.81 -13.00
CA LEU A 28 6.16 33.37 -13.05
C LEU A 28 5.83 33.03 -14.51
N GLY A 29 6.82 32.54 -15.26
CA GLY A 29 6.63 32.03 -16.61
C GLY A 29 5.76 30.77 -16.65
N GLU A 30 5.46 30.29 -17.87
CA GLU A 30 4.63 29.12 -18.18
C GLU A 30 5.00 27.82 -17.44
N THR A 31 6.14 27.78 -16.76
CA THR A 31 6.64 26.66 -15.95
C THR A 31 6.01 26.54 -14.55
N SER A 32 5.15 27.46 -14.13
CA SER A 32 4.60 27.50 -12.75
C SER A 32 3.45 26.52 -12.45
N PHE A 33 3.07 25.64 -13.39
CA PHE A 33 1.99 24.67 -13.23
C PHE A 33 2.44 23.24 -13.55
N ASP A 34 3.73 22.98 -13.37
CA ASP A 34 4.17 21.61 -13.26
C ASP A 34 3.49 20.99 -12.05
N SER A 35 2.92 19.81 -12.26
CA SER A 35 2.14 19.03 -11.30
C SER A 35 2.88 18.70 -9.98
N GLU A 36 4.13 19.13 -9.86
CA GLU A 36 5.07 18.92 -8.76
C GLU A 36 5.09 20.07 -7.73
N VAL A 37 4.40 21.19 -7.97
CA VAL A 37 4.39 22.37 -7.05
C VAL A 37 3.00 22.62 -6.45
N VAL A 38 2.31 21.55 -6.04
CA VAL A 38 1.03 21.65 -5.31
C VAL A 38 1.31 21.76 -3.81
N PRO A 39 0.74 22.75 -3.08
CA PRO A 39 0.87 22.83 -1.63
C PRO A 39 0.43 21.53 -0.93
N SER A 40 1.09 21.15 0.17
CA SER A 40 0.81 19.88 0.87
C SER A 40 -0.65 19.75 1.35
N SER A 41 -1.30 20.86 1.71
CA SER A 41 -2.73 20.90 2.06
C SER A 41 -3.68 20.66 0.87
N LEU A 42 -3.16 20.70 -0.35
CA LEU A 42 -3.92 20.54 -1.60
C LEU A 42 -3.45 19.32 -2.41
N VAL A 43 -2.74 18.36 -1.82
CA VAL A 43 -2.13 17.25 -2.56
C VAL A 43 -3.15 16.45 -3.41
N GLU A 44 -4.41 16.43 -2.99
CA GLU A 44 -5.53 15.75 -3.67
C GLU A 44 -5.85 16.30 -5.07
N ILE A 45 -5.49 17.55 -5.39
CA ILE A 45 -5.73 18.11 -6.73
C ILE A 45 -4.60 17.82 -7.73
N ALA A 46 -3.44 17.34 -7.27
CA ALA A 46 -2.30 17.06 -8.12
C ALA A 46 -2.59 16.03 -9.24
N PRO A 47 -3.33 14.93 -9.00
CA PRO A 47 -3.74 14.02 -10.08
C PRO A 47 -4.59 14.70 -11.16
N ILE A 48 -5.48 15.62 -10.76
CA ILE A 48 -6.38 16.33 -11.69
C ILE A 48 -5.57 17.23 -12.62
N LEU A 49 -4.58 17.94 -12.09
CA LEU A 49 -3.71 18.81 -12.88
C LEU A 49 -2.76 18.03 -13.79
N ARG A 50 -2.26 16.87 -13.35
CA ARG A 50 -1.50 15.94 -14.20
C ARG A 50 -2.31 15.53 -15.42
N VAL A 51 -3.55 15.11 -15.19
CA VAL A 51 -4.46 14.72 -16.28
C VAL A 51 -4.78 15.90 -17.19
N ALA A 52 -5.00 17.09 -16.65
CA ALA A 52 -5.22 18.30 -17.45
C ALA A 52 -4.05 18.57 -18.41
N ASN A 53 -2.82 18.50 -17.92
CA ASN A 53 -1.61 18.70 -18.74
C ASN A 53 -1.43 17.59 -19.80
N GLU A 54 -1.80 16.34 -19.49
CA GLU A 54 -1.72 15.22 -20.42
C GLU A 54 -2.71 15.34 -21.59
N VAL A 55 -3.95 15.75 -21.29
CA VAL A 55 -5.01 15.82 -22.30
C VAL A 55 -5.02 17.13 -23.09
N GLU A 56 -4.31 18.17 -22.63
CA GLU A 56 -4.27 19.51 -23.24
C GLU A 56 -3.96 19.50 -24.73
N LYS A 57 -2.97 18.71 -25.17
CA LYS A 57 -2.60 18.59 -26.59
C LYS A 57 -3.69 17.93 -27.44
N HIS A 58 -4.54 17.11 -26.83
CA HIS A 58 -5.56 16.34 -27.52
C HIS A 58 -6.93 17.05 -27.50
N ASN A 59 -7.28 17.66 -26.37
CA ASN A 59 -8.51 18.41 -26.21
C ASN A 59 -8.29 19.56 -25.19
N PRO A 60 -7.98 20.78 -25.67
CA PRO A 60 -7.74 21.94 -24.82
C PRO A 60 -8.93 22.30 -23.92
N ARG A 61 -10.18 22.07 -24.39
CA ARG A 61 -11.37 22.36 -23.59
C ARG A 61 -11.52 21.42 -22.41
N VAL A 62 -11.25 20.13 -22.60
CA VAL A 62 -11.26 19.14 -21.51
C VAL A 62 -10.16 19.46 -20.48
N ALA A 63 -8.97 19.85 -20.92
CA ALA A 63 -7.91 20.27 -20.03
C ALA A 63 -8.31 21.50 -19.19
N TYR A 64 -8.91 22.51 -19.82
CA TYR A 64 -9.49 23.66 -19.13
C TYR A 64 -10.51 23.24 -18.07
N LEU A 65 -11.44 22.34 -18.40
CA LEU A 65 -12.46 21.86 -17.46
C LEU A 65 -11.86 21.08 -16.28
N CYS A 66 -10.81 20.30 -16.51
CA CYS A 66 -10.06 19.63 -15.44
C CYS A 66 -9.40 20.65 -14.50
N ARG A 67 -8.76 21.71 -15.04
CA ARG A 67 -8.17 22.79 -14.23
C ARG A 67 -9.21 23.57 -13.45
N PHE A 68 -10.37 23.83 -14.06
CA PHE A 68 -11.48 24.51 -13.40
C PHE A 68 -12.00 23.67 -12.22
N TYR A 69 -12.19 22.37 -12.44
CA TYR A 69 -12.58 21.45 -11.37
C TYR A 69 -11.53 21.36 -10.25
N ALA A 70 -10.24 21.32 -10.59
CA ALA A 70 -9.15 21.37 -9.61
C ALA A 70 -9.18 22.66 -8.78
N PHE A 71 -9.51 23.80 -9.39
CA PHE A 71 -9.66 25.08 -8.69
C PHE A 71 -10.83 25.05 -7.70
N GLU A 72 -12.00 24.55 -8.12
CA GLU A 72 -13.17 24.40 -7.22
C GLU A 72 -12.87 23.45 -6.05
N LYS A 73 -12.22 22.31 -6.33
CA LYS A 73 -11.82 21.35 -5.30
C LYS A 73 -10.81 21.95 -4.32
N ALA A 74 -9.83 22.72 -4.82
CA ALA A 74 -8.90 23.44 -3.97
C ALA A 74 -9.59 24.49 -3.08
N HIS A 75 -10.64 25.15 -3.60
CA HIS A 75 -11.44 26.07 -2.80
C HIS A 75 -12.20 25.35 -1.68
N LYS A 76 -12.77 24.17 -1.96
CA LYS A 76 -13.45 23.33 -0.94
C LYS A 76 -12.51 22.80 0.13
N LEU A 77 -11.30 22.39 -0.24
CA LEU A 77 -10.28 21.85 0.69
C LEU A 77 -9.74 22.92 1.66
N ASP A 78 -9.64 24.17 1.20
CA ASP A 78 -9.18 25.28 2.04
C ASP A 78 -9.94 26.58 1.71
N PRO A 79 -11.17 26.75 2.22
CA PRO A 79 -12.00 27.91 1.88
C PRO A 79 -11.34 29.24 2.25
N THR A 80 -10.60 29.25 3.36
CA THR A 80 -9.93 30.44 3.89
C THR A 80 -8.62 30.78 3.19
N SER A 81 -8.11 29.89 2.32
CA SER A 81 -6.77 30.01 1.72
C SER A 81 -5.69 30.23 2.79
N SER A 82 -5.72 29.39 3.82
CA SER A 82 -4.88 29.40 5.01
C SER A 82 -3.42 29.02 4.70
N GLY A 83 -2.71 29.95 4.07
CA GLY A 83 -1.29 29.82 3.79
C GLY A 83 -0.88 30.64 2.58
N ARG A 84 0.27 31.32 2.67
CA ARG A 84 0.81 32.14 1.57
C ARG A 84 0.96 31.32 0.29
N GLY A 85 1.45 30.08 0.39
CA GLY A 85 1.60 29.18 -0.76
C GLY A 85 0.28 28.78 -1.41
N VAL A 86 -0.75 28.49 -0.61
CA VAL A 86 -2.09 28.17 -1.13
C VAL A 86 -2.71 29.35 -1.86
N ARG A 87 -2.60 30.56 -1.30
CA ARG A 87 -3.14 31.77 -1.93
C ARG A 87 -2.45 32.08 -3.26
N GLN A 88 -1.12 31.99 -3.29
CA GLN A 88 -0.33 32.19 -4.52
C GLN A 88 -0.74 31.16 -5.59
N PHE A 89 -0.83 29.89 -5.20
CA PHE A 89 -1.23 28.80 -6.09
C PHE A 89 -2.62 29.02 -6.69
N LYS A 90 -3.64 29.30 -5.85
CA LYS A 90 -5.02 29.54 -6.31
C LYS A 90 -5.10 30.75 -7.23
N THR A 91 -4.39 31.84 -6.89
CA THR A 91 -4.38 33.06 -7.71
C THR A 91 -3.77 32.78 -9.09
N ALA A 92 -2.65 32.07 -9.14
CA ALA A 92 -2.01 31.70 -10.39
C ALA A 92 -2.93 30.79 -11.23
N LEU A 93 -3.56 29.78 -10.61
CA LEU A 93 -4.48 28.87 -11.30
C LEU A 93 -5.68 29.62 -11.87
N LEU A 94 -6.24 30.59 -11.12
CA LEU A 94 -7.33 31.43 -11.59
C LEU A 94 -6.91 32.28 -12.81
N GLN A 95 -5.75 32.95 -12.75
CA GLN A 95 -5.24 33.75 -13.87
C GLN A 95 -5.03 32.91 -15.14
N ARG A 96 -4.59 31.65 -14.97
CA ARG A 96 -4.47 30.70 -16.08
C ARG A 96 -5.84 30.35 -16.65
N LEU A 97 -6.83 30.07 -15.80
CA LEU A 97 -8.20 29.78 -16.23
C LEU A 97 -8.80 30.97 -16.99
N GLU A 98 -8.62 32.20 -16.52
CA GLU A 98 -9.09 33.40 -17.21
C GLU A 98 -8.49 33.53 -18.61
N ARG A 99 -7.18 33.26 -18.76
CA ARG A 99 -6.48 33.30 -20.05
C ARG A 99 -6.93 32.19 -21.02
N GLU A 100 -7.18 30.99 -20.51
CA GLU A 100 -7.53 29.82 -21.31
C GLU A 100 -9.03 29.71 -21.63
N HIS A 101 -9.90 30.46 -20.94
CA HIS A 101 -11.35 30.30 -21.06
C HIS A 101 -11.87 30.52 -22.49
N ASP A 102 -11.68 31.71 -23.04
CA ASP A 102 -12.24 32.06 -24.36
C ASP A 102 -11.62 31.25 -25.50
N PRO A 103 -10.28 31.09 -25.60
CA PRO A 103 -9.69 30.31 -26.68
C PRO A 103 -10.17 28.85 -26.70
N THR A 104 -10.28 28.23 -25.52
CA THR A 104 -10.74 26.84 -25.42
C THR A 104 -12.24 26.70 -25.64
N LEU A 105 -13.03 27.72 -25.29
CA LEU A 105 -14.46 27.76 -25.54
C LEU A 105 -14.77 27.90 -27.03
N ILE A 106 -14.05 28.77 -27.73
CA ILE A 106 -14.17 28.97 -29.19
C ILE A 106 -13.78 27.69 -29.93
N GLY A 107 -12.72 27.00 -29.49
CA GLY A 107 -12.27 25.73 -30.05
C GLY A 107 -13.11 24.51 -29.65
N ARG A 108 -14.19 24.68 -28.88
CA ARG A 108 -15.02 23.55 -28.40
C ARG A 108 -15.82 22.95 -29.55
N VAL A 109 -15.75 21.62 -29.68
CA VAL A 109 -16.42 20.88 -30.75
C VAL A 109 -17.90 20.66 -30.45
N ASN A 110 -18.25 20.35 -29.20
CA ASN A 110 -19.61 20.06 -28.80
C ASN A 110 -20.37 21.29 -28.33
N GLN A 111 -21.71 21.19 -28.34
CA GLN A 111 -22.63 22.27 -27.93
C GLN A 111 -22.51 22.65 -26.44
N SER A 112 -21.92 21.80 -25.61
CA SER A 112 -21.76 22.08 -24.18
C SER A 112 -20.56 21.34 -23.59
N ASP A 113 -20.03 21.87 -22.49
CA ASP A 113 -18.91 21.27 -21.75
C ASP A 113 -19.21 19.86 -21.24
N ALA A 114 -20.47 19.58 -20.84
CA ALA A 114 -20.88 18.25 -20.43
C ALA A 114 -20.82 17.24 -21.59
N ARG A 115 -21.28 17.64 -22.79
CA ARG A 115 -21.19 16.81 -23.99
C ARG A 115 -19.75 16.64 -24.47
N GLU A 116 -18.94 17.69 -24.37
CA GLU A 116 -17.51 17.65 -24.67
C GLU A 116 -16.79 16.62 -23.79
N MET A 117 -16.99 16.72 -22.47
CA MET A 117 -16.39 15.81 -21.51
C MET A 117 -16.88 14.37 -21.68
N LYS A 118 -18.18 14.18 -21.96
CA LYS A 118 -18.77 12.86 -22.24
C LYS A 118 -18.16 12.22 -23.50
N SER A 119 -18.12 12.97 -24.60
CA SER A 119 -17.53 12.51 -25.86
C SER A 119 -16.06 12.15 -25.68
N PHE A 120 -15.31 13.00 -24.96
CA PHE A 120 -13.90 12.75 -24.70
C PHE A 120 -13.68 11.53 -23.80
N TYR A 121 -14.47 11.35 -22.74
CA TYR A 121 -14.38 10.18 -21.87
C TYR A 121 -14.61 8.87 -22.62
N GLN A 122 -15.66 8.81 -23.45
CA GLN A 122 -15.94 7.63 -24.29
C GLN A 122 -14.83 7.38 -25.31
N HIS A 123 -14.32 8.43 -25.96
CA HIS A 123 -13.20 8.33 -26.87
C HIS A 123 -11.93 7.82 -26.16
N TYR A 124 -11.63 8.36 -24.98
CA TYR A 124 -10.49 7.97 -24.16
C TYR A 124 -10.57 6.50 -23.77
N TYR A 125 -11.72 6.04 -23.28
CA TYR A 125 -11.94 4.64 -22.93
C TYR A 125 -11.69 3.70 -24.12
N LYS A 126 -12.28 4.00 -25.28
CA LYS A 126 -12.09 3.18 -26.49
C LYS A 126 -10.64 3.15 -26.96
N LYS A 127 -9.99 4.32 -27.00
CA LYS A 127 -8.65 4.49 -27.57
C LYS A 127 -7.53 3.99 -26.66
N TYR A 128 -7.65 4.19 -25.34
CA TYR A 128 -6.55 3.91 -24.41
C TYR A 128 -6.82 2.71 -23.50
N ILE A 129 -8.07 2.41 -23.15
CA ILE A 129 -8.36 1.25 -22.27
C ILE A 129 -8.71 0.03 -23.12
N GLN A 130 -9.74 0.12 -23.95
CA GLN A 130 -10.22 -1.02 -24.75
C GLN A 130 -9.18 -1.47 -25.78
N ALA A 131 -8.48 -0.53 -26.43
CA ALA A 131 -7.41 -0.87 -27.36
C ALA A 131 -6.23 -1.58 -26.66
N LEU A 132 -5.83 -1.14 -25.46
CA LEU A 132 -4.77 -1.79 -24.69
C LEU A 132 -5.20 -3.17 -24.18
N GLN A 133 -6.46 -3.34 -23.77
CA GLN A 133 -7.01 -4.65 -23.38
C GLN A 133 -7.03 -5.65 -24.54
N ASN A 134 -7.31 -5.18 -25.76
CA ASN A 134 -7.41 -6.02 -26.95
C ASN A 134 -6.06 -6.30 -27.62
N ALA A 135 -4.99 -5.61 -27.22
CA ALA A 135 -3.65 -5.86 -27.73
C ALA A 135 -3.16 -7.21 -27.17
N ALA A 136 -3.23 -8.25 -28.01
CA ALA A 136 -2.93 -9.65 -27.66
C ALA A 136 -1.52 -9.88 -27.11
N ASP A 137 -0.59 -8.96 -27.37
CA ASP A 137 0.78 -8.99 -26.87
C ASP A 137 1.05 -7.75 -26.02
N LYS A 138 1.26 -7.96 -24.71
CA LYS A 138 1.80 -6.97 -23.78
C LYS A 138 0.99 -5.67 -23.73
N ALA A 139 -0.22 -5.71 -23.16
CA ALA A 139 -0.69 -4.52 -22.47
C ALA A 139 0.39 -4.15 -21.43
N ASP A 140 1.14 -3.08 -21.69
CA ASP A 140 2.09 -2.54 -20.74
C ASP A 140 1.28 -2.16 -19.49
N ARG A 141 1.40 -2.99 -18.45
CA ARG A 141 0.63 -2.84 -17.20
C ARG A 141 0.75 -1.42 -16.68
N ALA A 142 1.90 -0.78 -16.83
CA ALA A 142 2.11 0.60 -16.43
C ALA A 142 1.25 1.56 -17.25
N GLN A 143 1.17 1.37 -18.57
CA GLN A 143 0.29 2.17 -19.44
C GLN A 143 -1.18 1.96 -19.11
N LEU A 144 -1.60 0.71 -18.87
CA LEU A 144 -3.00 0.40 -18.55
C LEU A 144 -3.39 0.96 -17.16
N THR A 145 -2.50 0.85 -16.18
CA THR A 145 -2.67 1.45 -14.84
C THR A 145 -2.81 2.96 -14.96
N LYS A 146 -1.94 3.60 -15.74
CA LYS A 146 -2.01 5.05 -16.01
C LYS A 146 -3.33 5.41 -16.71
N ALA A 147 -3.78 4.63 -17.69
CA ALA A 147 -5.03 4.87 -18.40
C ALA A 147 -6.24 4.80 -17.48
N TYR A 148 -6.30 3.82 -16.55
CA TYR A 148 -7.37 3.75 -15.55
C TYR A 148 -7.34 4.93 -14.59
N GLN A 149 -6.16 5.35 -14.11
CA GLN A 149 -6.03 6.53 -13.25
C GLN A 149 -6.53 7.80 -13.95
N THR A 150 -6.14 8.02 -15.20
CA THR A 150 -6.61 9.15 -16.01
C THR A 150 -8.12 9.08 -16.23
N ALA A 151 -8.67 7.90 -16.54
CA ALA A 151 -10.11 7.73 -16.72
C ALA A 151 -10.91 8.03 -15.45
N ASN A 152 -10.44 7.64 -14.26
CA ASN A 152 -11.11 7.98 -13.00
C ASN A 152 -11.21 9.49 -12.79
N VAL A 153 -10.11 10.21 -13.03
CA VAL A 153 -10.09 11.67 -12.93
C VAL A 153 -11.02 12.31 -13.96
N LEU A 154 -10.98 11.87 -15.22
CA LEU A 154 -11.87 12.38 -16.27
C LEU A 154 -13.34 12.16 -15.92
N PHE A 155 -13.67 11.02 -15.31
CA PHE A 155 -15.02 10.72 -14.86
C PHE A 155 -15.44 11.59 -13.66
N GLU A 156 -14.54 11.84 -12.69
CA GLU A 156 -14.80 12.76 -11.57
C GLU A 156 -15.15 14.17 -12.09
N VAL A 157 -14.39 14.67 -13.07
CA VAL A 157 -14.65 15.96 -13.72
C VAL A 157 -15.95 15.93 -14.52
N LEU A 158 -16.22 14.85 -15.28
CA LEU A 158 -17.49 14.67 -16.01
C LEU A 158 -18.69 14.75 -15.07
N LYS A 159 -18.63 14.05 -13.95
CA LYS A 159 -19.70 14.05 -12.95
C LYS A 159 -19.93 15.46 -12.40
N ALA A 160 -18.87 16.18 -12.06
CA ALA A 160 -18.97 17.55 -11.57
C ALA A 160 -19.59 18.50 -12.60
N VAL A 161 -19.11 18.49 -13.85
CA VAL A 161 -19.63 19.35 -14.93
C VAL A 161 -21.10 19.06 -15.24
N THR A 162 -21.51 17.79 -15.13
CA THR A 162 -22.89 17.36 -15.39
C THR A 162 -23.83 17.75 -14.25
N GLN A 163 -23.37 17.63 -13.00
CA GLN A 163 -24.11 18.06 -11.80
C GLN A 163 -24.36 19.57 -11.77
N THR A 164 -23.41 20.40 -12.20
CA THR A 164 -23.60 21.86 -12.29
C THR A 164 -24.73 22.25 -13.24
N LYS A 165 -25.12 21.37 -14.17
CA LYS A 165 -26.25 21.56 -15.08
C LYS A 165 -27.54 20.87 -14.66
N HIS A 166 -27.59 20.30 -13.45
CA HIS A 166 -28.71 19.47 -12.98
C HIS A 166 -29.06 18.31 -13.93
N LEU A 167 -28.06 17.78 -14.63
CA LEU A 167 -28.19 16.61 -15.48
C LEU A 167 -27.67 15.37 -14.74
N GLU A 168 -28.20 14.20 -15.09
CA GLU A 168 -27.64 12.92 -14.66
C GLU A 168 -26.63 12.40 -15.70
N VAL A 169 -25.62 11.68 -15.22
CA VAL A 169 -24.67 10.99 -16.10
C VAL A 169 -25.36 9.76 -16.69
N ASP A 170 -25.25 9.58 -18.00
CA ASP A 170 -25.79 8.41 -18.70
C ASP A 170 -25.41 7.08 -18.04
N ARG A 171 -26.38 6.18 -17.94
CA ARG A 171 -26.21 4.84 -17.35
C ARG A 171 -25.05 4.04 -17.98
N GLU A 172 -24.88 4.12 -19.30
CA GLU A 172 -23.79 3.44 -20.01
C GLU A 172 -22.40 3.92 -19.55
N ILE A 173 -22.26 5.22 -19.27
CA ILE A 173 -21.00 5.80 -18.78
C ILE A 173 -20.76 5.39 -17.33
N MET A 174 -21.81 5.37 -16.51
CA MET A 174 -21.73 4.86 -15.14
C MET A 174 -21.26 3.40 -15.11
N GLU A 175 -21.84 2.54 -15.97
CA GLU A 175 -21.44 1.13 -16.09
C GLU A 175 -20.00 0.98 -16.59
N THR A 176 -19.58 1.82 -17.55
CA THR A 176 -18.19 1.87 -18.03
C THR A 176 -17.23 2.27 -16.90
N HIS A 177 -17.58 3.30 -16.12
CA HIS A 177 -16.77 3.75 -15.01
C HIS A 177 -16.69 2.71 -13.89
N ASN A 178 -17.78 2.00 -13.59
CA ASN A 178 -17.75 0.92 -12.60
C ASN A 178 -16.72 -0.16 -12.98
N LYS A 179 -16.60 -0.51 -14.26
CA LYS A 179 -15.56 -1.42 -14.75
C LYS A 179 -14.15 -0.82 -14.62
N VAL A 180 -13.99 0.48 -14.91
CA VAL A 180 -12.72 1.19 -14.71
C VAL A 180 -12.32 1.18 -13.24
N ALA A 181 -13.25 1.47 -12.32
CA ALA A 181 -13.01 1.50 -10.88
C ALA A 181 -12.59 0.11 -10.37
N GLU A 182 -13.34 -0.94 -10.72
CA GLU A 182 -13.00 -2.33 -10.36
C GLU A 182 -11.60 -2.72 -10.86
N LYS A 183 -11.27 -2.40 -12.11
CA LYS A 183 -9.94 -2.69 -12.67
C LYS A 183 -8.85 -1.85 -12.00
N THR A 184 -9.12 -0.60 -11.65
CA THR A 184 -8.14 0.27 -10.96
C THR A 184 -7.67 -0.36 -9.65
N GLU A 185 -8.58 -0.95 -8.88
CA GLU A 185 -8.23 -1.66 -7.63
C GLU A 185 -7.34 -2.88 -7.89
N ILE A 186 -7.55 -3.58 -9.01
CA ILE A 186 -6.77 -4.76 -9.41
C ILE A 186 -5.35 -4.38 -9.87
N TYR A 187 -5.19 -3.24 -10.56
CA TYR A 187 -3.90 -2.77 -11.10
C TYR A 187 -3.11 -1.89 -10.11
N ALA A 188 -3.16 -2.21 -8.82
CA ALA A 188 -2.43 -1.46 -7.79
C ALA A 188 -0.92 -1.31 -8.16
N PRO A 189 -0.35 -0.09 -8.09
CA PRO A 189 0.91 0.24 -8.73
C PRO A 189 2.17 -0.22 -7.98
N TYR A 190 2.04 -0.74 -6.76
CA TYR A 190 3.17 -0.93 -5.85
C TYR A 190 3.77 -2.35 -5.88
N ASN A 191 3.07 -3.32 -6.45
CA ASN A 191 3.52 -4.71 -6.55
C ASN A 191 4.16 -5.00 -7.91
N ILE A 192 5.33 -5.60 -7.88
CA ILE A 192 6.09 -6.03 -9.07
C ILE A 192 5.43 -7.24 -9.73
N LEU A 193 4.88 -8.16 -8.92
CA LEU A 193 4.22 -9.37 -9.39
C LEU A 193 2.75 -9.10 -9.70
N PRO A 194 2.33 -9.23 -10.96
CA PRO A 194 0.96 -8.97 -11.34
C PRO A 194 0.14 -10.26 -11.16
N LEU A 195 -0.36 -10.45 -9.94
CA LEU A 195 -1.05 -11.68 -9.52
C LEU A 195 -2.51 -11.75 -10.00
N ASP A 196 -3.02 -10.70 -10.65
CA ASP A 196 -4.34 -10.66 -11.24
C ASP A 196 -4.47 -11.60 -12.45
N PRO A 197 -5.69 -12.12 -12.70
CA PRO A 197 -5.92 -13.04 -13.82
C PRO A 197 -5.50 -12.51 -15.19
N ASP A 198 -5.70 -11.22 -15.43
CA ASP A 198 -5.42 -10.58 -16.74
C ASP A 198 -3.92 -10.46 -17.03
N SER A 199 -3.07 -10.59 -16.00
CA SER A 199 -1.63 -10.44 -16.11
C SER A 199 -0.84 -11.75 -16.00
N ALA A 200 -1.51 -12.90 -15.97
CA ALA A 200 -0.88 -14.21 -15.86
C ALA A 200 0.19 -14.48 -16.94
N ASN A 201 0.06 -13.85 -18.11
CA ASN A 201 0.97 -14.03 -19.25
C ASN A 201 2.19 -13.09 -19.25
N GLN A 202 2.33 -12.19 -18.26
CA GLN A 202 3.46 -11.28 -18.20
C GLN A 202 4.80 -12.02 -18.04
N PRO A 203 5.92 -11.50 -18.61
CA PRO A 203 7.20 -12.19 -18.61
C PRO A 203 7.66 -12.68 -17.22
N ILE A 204 7.46 -11.85 -16.19
CA ILE A 204 7.83 -12.20 -14.81
C ILE A 204 7.00 -13.37 -14.25
N MET A 205 5.76 -13.55 -14.70
CA MET A 205 4.88 -14.64 -14.28
C MET A 205 5.20 -15.96 -15.01
N ARG A 206 6.08 -15.94 -16.02
CA ARG A 206 6.53 -17.14 -16.76
C ARG A 206 7.70 -17.87 -16.10
N PHE A 207 8.34 -17.27 -15.08
CA PHE A 207 9.42 -17.94 -14.35
C PHE A 207 8.86 -19.14 -13.56
N PRO A 208 9.38 -20.37 -13.78
CA PRO A 208 8.86 -21.58 -13.13
C PRO A 208 8.86 -21.51 -11.60
N GLU A 209 9.83 -20.83 -11.00
CA GLU A 209 9.97 -20.70 -9.54
C GLU A 209 8.93 -19.75 -8.94
N ILE A 210 8.55 -18.71 -9.68
CA ILE A 210 7.45 -17.81 -9.31
C ILE A 210 6.13 -18.57 -9.41
N GLN A 211 5.91 -19.30 -10.51
CA GLN A 211 4.71 -20.13 -10.68
C GLN A 211 4.59 -21.18 -9.56
N ALA A 212 5.70 -21.85 -9.23
CA ALA A 212 5.76 -22.85 -8.17
C ALA A 212 5.35 -22.27 -6.81
N ALA A 213 5.86 -21.08 -6.46
CA ALA A 213 5.49 -20.41 -5.21
C ALA A 213 4.03 -19.95 -5.20
N VAL A 214 3.53 -19.36 -6.29
CA VAL A 214 2.12 -18.94 -6.42
C VAL A 214 1.17 -20.13 -6.31
N VAL A 215 1.45 -21.23 -7.00
CA VAL A 215 0.64 -22.45 -6.92
C VAL A 215 0.64 -23.02 -5.50
N ALA A 216 1.79 -23.01 -4.82
CA ALA A 216 1.89 -23.49 -3.45
C ALA A 216 1.06 -22.63 -2.46
N LEU A 217 1.04 -21.31 -2.63
CA LEU A 217 0.21 -20.41 -1.82
C LEU A 217 -1.30 -20.58 -2.10
N ARG A 218 -1.69 -20.90 -3.34
CA ARG A 218 -3.10 -21.17 -3.70
C ARG A 218 -3.66 -22.46 -3.11
N ASN A 219 -2.82 -23.31 -2.51
CA ASN A 219 -3.28 -24.51 -1.80
C ASN A 219 -4.01 -24.13 -0.51
N THR A 220 -5.32 -23.91 -0.63
CA THR A 220 -6.23 -23.54 0.46
C THR A 220 -7.15 -24.70 0.85
N ARG A 221 -6.80 -25.94 0.47
CA ARG A 221 -7.57 -27.14 0.80
C ARG A 221 -7.63 -27.33 2.32
N GLY A 222 -8.83 -27.60 2.83
CA GLY A 222 -9.05 -27.88 4.26
C GLY A 222 -9.00 -26.67 5.19
N LEU A 223 -8.82 -25.45 4.68
CA LEU A 223 -8.85 -24.25 5.52
C LEU A 223 -10.27 -23.91 5.96
N PRO A 224 -10.52 -23.65 7.26
CA PRO A 224 -11.83 -23.26 7.76
C PRO A 224 -12.07 -21.77 7.50
N TRP A 225 -12.80 -21.45 6.43
CA TRP A 225 -13.18 -20.07 6.11
C TRP A 225 -14.29 -19.54 7.03
N PRO A 226 -14.37 -18.22 7.29
CA PRO A 226 -15.45 -17.64 8.07
C PRO A 226 -16.84 -17.94 7.49
N LYS A 227 -17.85 -18.04 8.36
CA LYS A 227 -19.24 -18.28 7.94
C LYS A 227 -19.71 -17.14 7.01
N GLY A 228 -20.30 -17.50 5.87
CA GLY A 228 -20.79 -16.53 4.88
C GLY A 228 -19.71 -15.92 3.99
N TYR A 229 -18.45 -16.34 4.13
CA TYR A 229 -17.36 -15.86 3.29
C TYR A 229 -17.53 -16.37 1.83
N LYS A 230 -17.61 -15.44 0.89
CA LYS A 230 -17.68 -15.75 -0.55
C LYS A 230 -16.28 -15.84 -1.12
N LYS A 231 -15.72 -17.03 -1.09
CA LYS A 231 -14.36 -17.30 -1.57
C LYS A 231 -14.24 -17.01 -3.07
N LYS A 232 -13.26 -16.20 -3.47
CA LYS A 232 -12.90 -15.97 -4.86
C LYS A 232 -11.97 -17.07 -5.37
N GLN A 233 -11.90 -17.25 -6.68
CA GLN A 233 -11.16 -18.36 -7.30
C GLN A 233 -9.63 -18.23 -7.13
N ASP A 234 -9.15 -17.00 -7.03
CA ASP A 234 -7.74 -16.61 -6.98
C ASP A 234 -7.18 -16.44 -5.56
N GLU A 235 -8.02 -16.58 -4.54
CA GLU A 235 -7.62 -16.43 -3.13
C GLU A 235 -6.69 -17.54 -2.65
N ASP A 236 -5.70 -17.11 -1.89
CA ASP A 236 -4.62 -17.93 -1.36
C ASP A 236 -4.62 -18.01 0.17
N ILE A 237 -3.61 -18.69 0.72
CA ILE A 237 -3.51 -18.84 2.18
C ILE A 237 -3.35 -17.50 2.93
N LEU A 238 -2.85 -16.44 2.28
CA LEU A 238 -2.70 -15.13 2.94
C LEU A 238 -4.03 -14.39 2.98
N ASP A 239 -4.91 -14.57 1.99
CA ASP A 239 -6.29 -14.09 2.07
C ASP A 239 -7.04 -14.78 3.22
N TRP A 240 -6.78 -16.07 3.42
CA TRP A 240 -7.34 -16.77 4.58
C TRP A 240 -6.78 -16.22 5.90
N LEU A 241 -5.47 -16.01 6.02
CA LEU A 241 -4.88 -15.38 7.22
C LEU A 241 -5.45 -13.99 7.47
N GLN A 242 -5.67 -13.21 6.41
CA GLN A 242 -6.33 -11.92 6.48
C GLN A 242 -7.74 -12.04 7.06
N ALA A 243 -8.56 -12.93 6.50
CA ALA A 243 -9.94 -13.11 6.94
C ALA A 243 -10.04 -13.58 8.40
N MET A 244 -9.09 -14.40 8.86
CA MET A 244 -9.09 -14.92 10.22
C MET A 244 -8.58 -13.90 11.25
N PHE A 245 -7.44 -13.25 10.99
CA PHE A 245 -6.76 -12.38 11.95
C PHE A 245 -7.01 -10.88 11.73
N GLY A 246 -7.68 -10.50 10.63
CA GLY A 246 -8.00 -9.10 10.34
C GLY A 246 -6.78 -8.25 10.00
N PHE A 247 -5.89 -8.73 9.13
CA PHE A 247 -4.77 -7.94 8.61
C PHE A 247 -5.22 -6.92 7.55
N GLN A 248 -4.44 -5.85 7.38
CA GLN A 248 -4.68 -4.82 6.35
C GLN A 248 -4.48 -5.39 4.94
N LYS A 249 -5.38 -5.01 4.00
CA LYS A 249 -5.36 -5.49 2.61
C LYS A 249 -4.03 -5.24 1.91
N ASP A 250 -3.49 -4.04 2.05
CA ASP A 250 -2.22 -3.67 1.42
C ASP A 250 -1.03 -4.40 2.04
N ASN A 251 -1.06 -4.64 3.36
CA ASN A 251 -0.04 -5.46 4.01
C ASN A 251 -0.03 -6.88 3.47
N VAL A 252 -1.22 -7.48 3.31
CA VAL A 252 -1.38 -8.83 2.75
C VAL A 252 -0.85 -8.90 1.32
N ALA A 253 -1.19 -7.92 0.48
CA ALA A 253 -0.70 -7.85 -0.88
C ALA A 253 0.84 -7.74 -0.94
N ASN A 254 1.44 -6.88 -0.10
CA ASN A 254 2.88 -6.67 -0.04
C ASN A 254 3.63 -7.91 0.47
N GLN A 255 3.14 -8.53 1.55
CA GLN A 255 3.79 -9.71 2.13
C GLN A 255 3.62 -10.96 1.27
N ARG A 256 2.53 -11.06 0.50
CA ARG A 256 2.34 -12.10 -0.52
C ARG A 256 3.44 -12.05 -1.56
N GLU A 257 3.65 -10.88 -2.17
CA GLU A 257 4.73 -10.68 -3.13
C GLU A 257 6.10 -10.99 -2.51
N HIS A 258 6.35 -10.45 -1.31
CA HIS A 258 7.62 -10.68 -0.61
C HIS A 258 7.88 -12.18 -0.38
N LEU A 259 6.88 -12.94 0.07
CA LEU A 259 7.00 -14.38 0.31
C LEU A 259 7.24 -15.15 -1.00
N ILE A 260 6.51 -14.82 -2.07
CA ILE A 260 6.70 -15.43 -3.39
C ILE A 260 8.14 -15.22 -3.88
N LEU A 261 8.62 -13.97 -3.85
CA LEU A 261 9.97 -13.64 -4.30
C LEU A 261 11.04 -14.29 -3.41
N LEU A 262 10.83 -14.35 -2.10
CA LEU A 262 11.76 -15.00 -1.18
C LEU A 262 11.88 -16.50 -1.46
N LEU A 263 10.74 -17.17 -1.69
CA LEU A 263 10.71 -18.59 -2.03
C LEU A 263 11.34 -18.86 -3.40
N ALA A 264 10.95 -18.09 -4.42
CA ALA A 264 11.50 -18.22 -5.77
C ALA A 264 13.03 -18.01 -5.79
N ASN A 265 13.54 -17.01 -5.07
CA ASN A 265 14.96 -16.71 -4.95
C ASN A 265 15.77 -17.84 -4.28
N VAL A 266 15.21 -18.51 -3.27
CA VAL A 266 15.89 -19.65 -2.65
C VAL A 266 15.78 -20.89 -3.54
N HIS A 267 14.64 -21.06 -4.21
CA HIS A 267 14.37 -22.19 -5.10
C HIS A 267 15.35 -22.23 -6.28
N ILE A 268 15.51 -21.12 -7.01
CA ILE A 268 16.40 -21.04 -8.18
C ILE A 268 17.87 -21.31 -7.82
N ARG A 269 18.31 -20.89 -6.63
CA ARG A 269 19.69 -21.11 -6.14
C ARG A 269 19.98 -22.58 -5.83
N GLN A 270 18.97 -23.36 -5.48
CA GLN A 270 19.13 -24.77 -5.10
C GLN A 270 18.81 -25.73 -6.26
N PHE A 271 17.88 -25.35 -7.15
CA PHE A 271 17.40 -26.18 -8.26
C PHE A 271 17.37 -25.39 -9.57
N PRO A 272 18.50 -25.29 -10.28
CA PRO A 272 18.56 -24.58 -11.56
C PRO A 272 17.99 -25.41 -12.73
N LYS A 273 17.23 -26.50 -12.49
CA LYS A 273 16.74 -27.40 -13.55
C LYS A 273 15.34 -26.95 -14.02
N PRO A 274 15.20 -26.39 -15.23
CA PRO A 274 13.95 -25.81 -15.72
C PRO A 274 12.93 -26.84 -16.23
N ASP A 275 13.33 -28.10 -16.45
CA ASP A 275 12.52 -29.09 -17.20
C ASP A 275 11.45 -29.81 -16.36
N GLN A 276 11.28 -29.45 -15.08
CA GLN A 276 10.28 -30.04 -14.20
C GLN A 276 9.09 -29.09 -14.01
N HIS A 277 7.88 -29.67 -13.88
CA HIS A 277 6.67 -28.92 -13.54
C HIS A 277 6.92 -27.96 -12.37
N PRO A 278 6.31 -26.75 -12.37
CA PRO A 278 6.52 -25.73 -11.36
C PRO A 278 5.97 -26.20 -10.01
N LYS A 279 6.81 -26.91 -9.25
CA LYS A 279 6.51 -27.41 -7.92
C LYS A 279 7.56 -26.88 -6.96
N LEU A 280 7.10 -26.23 -5.90
CA LEU A 280 7.98 -25.66 -4.90
C LEU A 280 8.71 -26.78 -4.13
N ASP A 281 10.04 -26.82 -4.24
CA ASP A 281 10.87 -27.78 -3.53
C ASP A 281 10.82 -27.55 -2.00
N GLU A 282 10.65 -28.65 -1.26
CA GLU A 282 10.53 -28.61 0.20
C GLU A 282 11.82 -28.14 0.90
N ARG A 283 12.98 -28.34 0.29
CA ARG A 283 14.27 -27.87 0.83
C ARG A 283 14.36 -26.35 0.78
N ALA A 284 13.92 -25.73 -0.31
CA ALA A 284 13.86 -24.28 -0.43
C ALA A 284 12.92 -23.70 0.64
N LEU A 285 11.74 -24.29 0.79
CA LEU A 285 10.77 -23.94 1.81
C LEU A 285 11.34 -24.05 3.24
N THR A 286 12.03 -25.15 3.52
CA THR A 286 12.61 -25.44 4.84
C THR A 286 13.75 -24.47 5.17
N GLU A 287 14.56 -24.09 4.19
CA GLU A 287 15.63 -23.11 4.36
C GLU A 287 15.08 -21.70 4.65
N VAL A 288 14.03 -21.26 3.93
CA VAL A 288 13.36 -20.00 4.23
C VAL A 288 12.77 -20.01 5.64
N MET A 289 12.04 -21.07 5.99
CA MET A 289 11.45 -21.25 7.32
C MET A 289 12.51 -21.22 8.43
N LYS A 290 13.63 -21.90 8.23
CA LYS A 290 14.74 -21.95 9.19
C LYS A 290 15.34 -20.57 9.43
N LYS A 291 15.47 -19.74 8.38
CA LYS A 291 15.98 -18.38 8.49
C LYS A 291 14.99 -17.46 9.21
N LEU A 292 13.73 -17.46 8.79
CA LEU A 292 12.67 -16.61 9.39
C LEU A 292 12.49 -16.89 10.89
N PHE A 293 12.44 -18.16 11.28
CA PHE A 293 12.16 -18.53 12.68
C PHE A 293 13.41 -18.69 13.55
N LYS A 294 14.60 -18.28 13.09
CA LYS A 294 15.83 -18.41 13.87
C LYS A 294 15.74 -17.66 15.21
N SER A 295 15.28 -16.41 15.18
CA SER A 295 15.15 -15.58 16.38
C SER A 295 14.03 -16.10 17.30
N TYR A 296 12.85 -16.40 16.74
CA TYR A 296 11.73 -16.97 17.49
C TYR A 296 12.09 -18.27 18.23
N LYS A 297 12.78 -19.20 17.54
CA LYS A 297 13.22 -20.46 18.17
C LYS A 297 14.24 -20.24 19.28
N ARG A 298 15.13 -19.24 19.13
CA ARG A 298 16.08 -18.85 20.19
C ARG A 298 15.35 -18.26 21.39
N TRP A 299 14.38 -17.37 21.17
CA TRP A 299 13.56 -16.80 22.22
C TRP A 299 12.76 -17.86 22.98
N CYS A 300 12.11 -18.80 22.27
CA CYS A 300 11.42 -19.93 22.90
C CYS A 300 12.37 -20.77 23.76
N LYS A 301 13.57 -21.09 23.24
CA LYS A 301 14.58 -21.84 24.00
C LYS A 301 15.06 -21.07 25.23
N TYR A 302 15.26 -19.76 25.11
CA TYR A 302 15.70 -18.91 26.20
C TYR A 302 14.68 -18.87 27.35
N LEU A 303 13.39 -18.80 27.03
CA LEU A 303 12.29 -18.81 28.01
C LEU A 303 11.86 -20.21 28.46
N ASP A 304 12.56 -21.27 28.03
CA ASP A 304 12.18 -22.67 28.24
C ASP A 304 10.73 -22.99 27.83
N ARG A 305 10.32 -22.49 26.67
CA ARG A 305 8.99 -22.73 26.07
C ARG A 305 9.09 -23.58 24.81
N LYS A 306 8.13 -24.48 24.64
CA LYS A 306 7.95 -25.21 23.37
C LYS A 306 7.50 -24.24 22.29
N SER A 307 8.08 -24.34 21.09
CA SER A 307 7.68 -23.50 19.97
C SER A 307 6.27 -23.82 19.49
N SER A 308 5.53 -22.80 19.07
CA SER A 308 4.18 -22.94 18.51
C SER A 308 4.14 -23.41 17.04
N LEU A 309 5.27 -23.92 16.53
CA LEU A 309 5.44 -24.35 15.15
C LEU A 309 5.15 -25.85 15.01
N TRP A 310 3.90 -26.26 15.24
CA TRP A 310 3.49 -27.66 15.09
C TRP A 310 3.26 -28.02 13.62
N LEU A 311 4.01 -29.02 13.14
CA LEU A 311 3.84 -29.57 11.79
C LEU A 311 3.02 -30.86 11.84
N PRO A 312 2.12 -31.09 10.86
CA PRO A 312 1.37 -32.33 10.76
C PRO A 312 2.29 -33.50 10.38
N THR A 313 1.88 -34.71 10.72
CA THR A 313 2.57 -35.94 10.28
C THR A 313 2.32 -36.24 8.79
N ILE A 314 1.19 -35.75 8.25
CA ILE A 314 0.79 -35.93 6.85
C ILE A 314 1.63 -35.02 5.95
N GLN A 315 2.51 -35.62 5.15
CA GLN A 315 3.46 -34.89 4.29
C GLN A 315 2.78 -33.90 3.32
N GLN A 316 1.59 -34.24 2.79
CA GLN A 316 0.85 -33.36 1.90
C GLN A 316 0.43 -32.03 2.56
N GLU A 317 0.26 -32.00 3.88
CA GLU A 317 -0.15 -30.81 4.63
C GLU A 317 1.04 -30.01 5.19
N VAL A 318 2.22 -30.63 5.28
CA VAL A 318 3.43 -29.99 5.83
C VAL A 318 3.77 -28.72 5.05
N GLN A 319 3.72 -28.77 3.71
CA GLN A 319 4.03 -27.60 2.89
C GLN A 319 3.08 -26.44 3.17
N GLN A 320 1.76 -26.68 3.15
CA GLN A 320 0.75 -25.67 3.45
C GLN A 320 0.96 -25.10 4.86
N ARG A 321 1.26 -25.96 5.85
CA ARG A 321 1.51 -25.55 7.23
C ARG A 321 2.71 -24.60 7.36
N LYS A 322 3.82 -24.95 6.72
CA LYS A 322 5.04 -24.13 6.71
C LYS A 322 4.76 -22.76 6.09
N LEU A 323 4.02 -22.72 4.98
CA LEU A 323 3.64 -21.47 4.31
C LEU A 323 2.71 -20.62 5.18
N LEU A 324 1.71 -21.21 5.85
CA LEU A 324 0.83 -20.48 6.78
C LEU A 324 1.61 -19.86 7.95
N TYR A 325 2.53 -20.60 8.57
CA TYR A 325 3.35 -20.05 9.65
C TYR A 325 4.25 -18.90 9.18
N MET A 326 4.88 -19.03 8.01
CA MET A 326 5.72 -17.97 7.43
C MET A 326 4.89 -16.75 7.02
N GLY A 327 3.73 -16.97 6.38
CA GLY A 327 2.80 -15.91 6.03
C GLY A 327 2.34 -15.14 7.26
N LEU A 328 1.93 -15.85 8.32
CA LEU A 328 1.54 -15.24 9.59
C LEU A 328 2.67 -14.38 10.18
N TYR A 329 3.91 -14.88 10.20
CA TYR A 329 5.07 -14.14 10.69
C TYR A 329 5.30 -12.84 9.90
N LEU A 330 5.26 -12.93 8.58
CA LEU A 330 5.47 -11.79 7.69
C LEU A 330 4.33 -10.76 7.81
N LEU A 331 3.08 -11.20 7.97
CA LEU A 331 1.94 -10.30 8.18
C LEU A 331 2.05 -9.56 9.51
N ILE A 332 2.40 -10.25 10.60
CA ILE A 332 2.69 -9.63 11.91
C ILE A 332 3.82 -8.61 11.77
N TRP A 333 4.91 -8.99 11.11
CA TRP A 333 6.04 -8.09 10.87
C TRP A 333 5.64 -6.87 10.03
N GLY A 334 4.77 -7.05 9.04
CA GLY A 334 4.30 -6.02 8.13
C GLY A 334 3.47 -4.93 8.80
N GLU A 335 2.68 -5.30 9.82
CA GLU A 335 1.84 -4.37 10.59
C GLU A 335 2.46 -3.90 11.93
N ALA A 336 3.59 -4.49 12.34
CA ALA A 336 4.26 -4.15 13.61
C ALA A 336 4.73 -2.69 13.75
N ALA A 337 4.88 -1.93 12.65
CA ALA A 337 5.36 -0.54 12.67
C ALA A 337 6.61 -0.34 13.56
N ASN A 338 6.52 0.49 14.60
CA ASN A 338 7.62 0.77 15.54
C ASN A 338 7.94 -0.41 16.48
N LEU A 339 7.05 -1.38 16.64
CA LEU A 339 7.31 -2.58 17.46
C LEU A 339 8.37 -3.50 16.86
N ARG A 340 8.80 -3.27 15.61
CA ARG A 340 9.97 -3.95 15.01
C ARG A 340 11.27 -3.73 15.78
N PHE A 341 11.34 -2.67 16.59
CA PHE A 341 12.46 -2.42 17.50
C PHE A 341 12.35 -3.21 18.82
N MET A 342 11.29 -4.01 18.99
CA MET A 342 11.05 -4.87 20.15
C MET A 342 10.90 -6.34 19.68
N PRO A 343 11.98 -7.00 19.23
CA PRO A 343 11.89 -8.32 18.60
C PRO A 343 11.35 -9.42 19.52
N GLU A 344 11.57 -9.34 20.84
CA GLU A 344 11.02 -10.30 21.80
C GLU A 344 9.52 -10.08 22.03
N CYS A 345 9.05 -8.84 22.00
CA CYS A 345 7.61 -8.54 21.93
C CYS A 345 6.97 -9.16 20.68
N LEU A 346 7.64 -9.09 19.52
CA LEU A 346 7.14 -9.75 18.31
C LEU A 346 7.15 -11.26 18.43
N CYS A 347 8.15 -11.85 19.10
CA CYS A 347 8.17 -13.29 19.38
C CYS A 347 7.00 -13.70 20.26
N TYR A 348 6.64 -12.89 21.25
CA TYR A 348 5.46 -13.11 22.11
C TYR A 348 4.15 -13.09 21.32
N ILE A 349 3.92 -12.04 20.51
CA ILE A 349 2.74 -11.93 19.64
C ILE A 349 2.66 -13.14 18.70
N TYR A 350 3.77 -13.46 18.03
CA TYR A 350 3.84 -14.60 17.13
C TYR A 350 3.56 -15.93 17.85
N HIS A 351 4.09 -16.12 19.06
CA HIS A 351 3.91 -17.34 19.84
C HIS A 351 2.43 -17.66 20.07
N HIS A 352 1.66 -16.66 20.47
CA HIS A 352 0.23 -16.81 20.73
C HIS A 352 -0.57 -16.98 19.44
N MET A 353 -0.34 -16.14 18.42
CA MET A 353 -1.08 -16.25 17.16
C MET A 353 -0.79 -17.54 16.41
N ALA A 354 0.43 -18.07 16.47
CA ALA A 354 0.77 -19.37 15.90
C ALA A 354 0.10 -20.53 16.65
N PHE A 355 -0.11 -20.39 17.97
CA PHE A 355 -0.89 -21.35 18.76
C PHE A 355 -2.38 -21.32 18.37
N GLU A 356 -2.96 -20.14 18.19
CA GLU A 356 -4.33 -20.00 17.68
C GLU A 356 -4.47 -20.59 16.28
N LEU A 357 -3.52 -20.29 15.38
CA LEU A 357 -3.45 -20.86 14.04
C LEU A 357 -3.45 -22.39 14.08
N TYR A 358 -2.64 -22.99 14.95
CA TYR A 358 -2.64 -24.44 15.14
C TYR A 358 -4.01 -24.95 15.60
N GLY A 359 -4.62 -24.32 16.61
CA GLY A 359 -5.93 -24.72 17.13
C GLY A 359 -7.05 -24.65 16.08
N MET A 360 -7.06 -23.60 15.25
CA MET A 360 -8.01 -23.46 14.14
C MET A 360 -7.86 -24.59 13.12
N LEU A 361 -6.62 -24.88 12.73
CA LEU A 361 -6.34 -25.91 11.73
C LEU A 361 -6.49 -27.35 12.25
N ALA A 362 -6.46 -27.55 13.57
CA ALA A 362 -6.79 -28.82 14.20
C ALA A 362 -8.31 -29.08 14.27
N GLY A 363 -9.13 -28.12 13.83
CA GLY A 363 -10.59 -28.23 13.89
C GLY A 363 -11.14 -28.12 15.29
N ASN A 364 -10.40 -27.54 16.24
CA ASN A 364 -10.85 -27.42 17.61
C ASN A 364 -12.17 -26.64 17.66
N VAL A 365 -13.10 -27.14 18.47
CA VAL A 365 -14.41 -26.55 18.69
C VAL A 365 -14.42 -25.94 20.09
N SER A 366 -14.92 -24.72 20.20
CA SER A 366 -15.12 -24.05 21.48
C SER A 366 -16.10 -24.85 22.33
N PRO A 367 -15.72 -25.32 23.53
CA PRO A 367 -16.62 -26.06 24.41
C PRO A 367 -17.85 -25.24 24.85
N MET A 368 -17.75 -23.91 24.84
CA MET A 368 -18.83 -23.01 25.25
C MET A 368 -19.82 -22.70 24.12
N THR A 369 -19.36 -22.61 22.87
CA THR A 369 -20.20 -22.15 21.75
C THR A 369 -20.53 -23.23 20.74
N GLY A 370 -19.82 -24.38 20.76
CA GLY A 370 -19.96 -25.41 19.73
C GLY A 370 -19.49 -24.98 18.34
N GLU A 371 -18.89 -23.79 18.20
CA GLU A 371 -18.33 -23.29 16.95
C GLU A 371 -16.83 -23.58 16.85
N HIS A 372 -16.29 -23.63 15.63
CA HIS A 372 -14.85 -23.64 15.42
C HIS A 372 -14.16 -22.49 16.16
N VAL A 373 -13.03 -22.79 16.79
CA VAL A 373 -12.19 -21.79 17.46
C VAL A 373 -11.83 -20.70 16.46
N LYS A 374 -11.99 -19.44 16.87
CA LYS A 374 -11.58 -18.24 16.14
C LYS A 374 -10.44 -17.57 16.90
N PRO A 375 -9.60 -16.76 16.24
CA PRO A 375 -8.59 -15.99 16.95
C PRO A 375 -9.25 -15.01 17.92
N VAL A 376 -8.65 -14.84 19.10
CA VAL A 376 -9.09 -13.89 20.12
C VAL A 376 -9.18 -12.48 19.57
N TYR A 377 -8.22 -12.09 18.72
CA TYR A 377 -8.13 -10.78 18.08
C TYR A 377 -8.45 -10.82 16.58
N GLY A 378 -9.40 -11.67 16.18
CA GLY A 378 -9.75 -11.89 14.76
C GLY A 378 -11.17 -11.50 14.39
N GLY A 379 -11.52 -11.73 13.12
CA GLY A 379 -12.90 -11.67 12.60
C GLY A 379 -13.43 -10.28 12.22
N GLU A 380 -12.70 -9.20 12.48
CA GLU A 380 -13.05 -7.83 12.07
C GLU A 380 -11.98 -7.25 11.14
N GLU A 381 -12.34 -6.24 10.34
CA GLU A 381 -11.41 -5.54 9.45
C GLU A 381 -10.37 -4.74 10.26
N GLU A 382 -9.09 -4.99 9.98
CA GLU A 382 -7.94 -4.43 10.70
C GLU A 382 -7.90 -4.76 12.21
N ALA A 383 -8.48 -5.90 12.61
CA ALA A 383 -8.51 -6.34 14.00
C ALA A 383 -7.10 -6.48 14.59
N PHE A 384 -6.13 -7.02 13.84
CA PHE A 384 -4.75 -7.17 14.33
C PHE A 384 -4.14 -5.82 14.69
N LEU A 385 -4.20 -4.85 13.77
CA LEU A 385 -3.71 -3.49 14.00
C LEU A 385 -4.39 -2.86 15.22
N LYS A 386 -5.73 -2.86 15.26
CA LYS A 386 -6.52 -2.17 16.30
C LYS A 386 -6.44 -2.81 17.67
N LYS A 387 -6.42 -4.15 17.75
CA LYS A 387 -6.56 -4.91 19.01
C LYS A 387 -5.25 -5.48 19.54
N VAL A 388 -4.22 -5.63 18.70
CA VAL A 388 -2.89 -6.14 19.13
C VAL A 388 -1.84 -5.04 19.08
N ILE A 389 -1.66 -4.40 17.92
CA ILE A 389 -0.57 -3.44 17.72
C ILE A 389 -0.83 -2.11 18.43
N THR A 390 -2.01 -1.51 18.25
CA THR A 390 -2.37 -0.20 18.82
C THR A 390 -2.24 -0.17 20.35
N PRO A 391 -2.73 -1.14 21.13
CA PRO A 391 -2.60 -1.09 22.59
C PRO A 391 -1.14 -1.07 23.07
N ILE A 392 -0.26 -1.87 22.45
CA ILE A 392 1.16 -1.88 22.83
C ILE A 392 1.83 -0.58 22.37
N TYR A 393 1.51 -0.10 21.17
CA TYR A 393 1.96 1.20 20.69
C TYR A 393 1.56 2.34 21.62
N ASP A 394 0.33 2.35 22.14
CA ASP A 394 -0.15 3.38 23.06
C ASP A 394 0.62 3.38 24.38
N VAL A 395 1.02 2.21 24.87
CA VAL A 395 1.92 2.10 26.04
C VAL A 395 3.28 2.73 25.73
N ILE A 396 3.88 2.39 24.58
CA ILE A 396 5.16 2.96 24.14
C ILE A 396 5.05 4.48 23.97
N ALA A 397 3.97 4.97 23.37
CA ALA A 397 3.74 6.38 23.12
C ALA A 397 3.55 7.17 24.42
N LYS A 398 2.76 6.63 25.37
CA LYS A 398 2.59 7.20 26.72
C LYS A 398 3.93 7.29 27.46
N GLU A 399 4.74 6.25 27.36
CA GLU A 399 6.04 6.20 28.02
C GLU A 399 7.05 7.16 27.37
N ALA A 400 7.10 7.20 26.04
CA ALA A 400 7.93 8.14 25.29
C ALA A 400 7.56 9.60 25.59
N ALA A 401 6.28 9.91 25.82
CA ALA A 401 5.85 11.26 26.20
C ALA A 401 6.42 11.72 27.56
N ARG A 402 6.69 10.79 28.49
CA ARG A 402 7.33 11.08 29.79
C ARG A 402 8.77 11.57 29.65
N SER A 403 9.44 11.28 28.53
CA SER A 403 10.78 11.78 28.22
C SER A 403 10.85 13.32 28.09
N ARG A 404 9.72 14.00 27.87
CA ARG A 404 9.63 15.45 27.61
C ARG A 404 10.59 15.91 26.50
N LYS A 405 10.67 15.15 25.40
CA LYS A 405 11.61 15.35 24.27
C LYS A 405 13.09 15.25 24.70
N GLY A 406 13.41 14.26 25.52
CA GLY A 406 14.77 14.02 26.02
C GLY A 406 15.23 14.94 27.15
N LYS A 407 14.32 15.70 27.78
CA LYS A 407 14.64 16.62 28.89
C LYS A 407 14.51 15.96 30.27
N SER A 408 13.80 14.84 30.36
CA SER A 408 13.65 14.07 31.61
C SER A 408 14.86 13.16 31.84
N LYS A 409 15.20 12.89 33.10
CA LYS A 409 16.25 11.93 33.45
C LYS A 409 15.87 10.53 32.94
N HIS A 410 16.84 9.76 32.43
CA HIS A 410 16.61 8.41 31.92
C HIS A 410 16.01 7.44 32.94
N SER A 411 16.19 7.66 34.25
CA SER A 411 15.55 6.85 35.29
C SER A 411 14.04 7.07 35.44
N GLN A 412 13.48 8.09 34.78
CA GLN A 412 12.08 8.50 34.94
C GLN A 412 11.18 8.07 33.77
N TRP A 413 11.75 7.42 32.74
CA TRP A 413 11.01 6.90 31.60
C TRP A 413 11.70 5.68 31.00
N ARG A 414 10.94 4.81 30.35
CA ARG A 414 11.42 3.61 29.65
C ARG A 414 11.43 3.82 28.14
N ASN A 415 12.50 3.38 27.49
CA ASN A 415 12.58 3.36 26.03
C ASN A 415 12.09 2.00 25.49
N TYR A 416 12.18 1.79 24.17
CA TYR A 416 11.75 0.54 23.54
C TYR A 416 12.55 -0.68 24.03
N ASP A 417 13.83 -0.49 24.36
CA ASP A 417 14.72 -1.55 24.85
C ASP A 417 14.31 -2.01 26.26
N ASP A 418 14.05 -1.04 27.16
CA ASP A 418 13.52 -1.31 28.50
C ASP A 418 12.18 -2.08 28.44
N LEU A 419 11.27 -1.68 27.53
CA LEU A 419 9.98 -2.36 27.37
C LEU A 419 10.15 -3.75 26.75
N ASN A 420 11.11 -3.91 25.85
CA ASN A 420 11.42 -5.17 25.20
C ASN A 420 12.06 -6.16 26.18
N GLU A 421 12.84 -5.69 27.17
CA GLU A 421 13.40 -6.48 28.25
C GLU A 421 12.33 -7.29 29.01
N TYR A 422 11.12 -6.76 29.16
CA TYR A 422 10.01 -7.49 29.78
C TYR A 422 9.70 -8.82 29.07
N PHE A 423 9.86 -8.87 27.75
CA PHE A 423 9.64 -10.08 26.94
C PHE A 423 10.81 -11.06 26.96
N TRP A 424 11.91 -10.71 27.63
CA TRP A 424 12.96 -11.65 27.99
C TRP A 424 12.65 -12.41 29.29
N SER A 425 11.59 -12.05 30.02
CA SER A 425 11.15 -12.82 31.19
C SER A 425 10.00 -13.76 30.86
N VAL A 426 9.95 -14.92 31.52
CA VAL A 426 8.77 -15.79 31.52
C VAL A 426 7.52 -15.09 32.07
N ASP A 427 7.70 -13.99 32.79
CA ASP A 427 6.62 -13.17 33.32
C ASP A 427 5.83 -12.47 32.22
N CYS A 428 6.36 -12.33 30.99
CA CYS A 428 5.58 -11.78 29.88
C CYS A 428 4.30 -12.59 29.60
N PHE A 429 4.28 -13.88 29.91
CA PHE A 429 3.08 -14.72 29.79
C PHE A 429 1.99 -14.37 30.81
N ARG A 430 2.28 -13.56 31.84
CA ARG A 430 1.26 -13.02 32.75
C ARG A 430 0.37 -11.97 32.07
N LEU A 431 0.84 -11.33 30.99
CA LEU A 431 0.00 -10.47 30.16
C LEU A 431 -1.20 -11.25 29.62
N GLY A 432 -1.02 -12.52 29.27
CA GLY A 432 -2.06 -13.36 28.70
C GLY A 432 -2.42 -13.03 27.24
N TRP A 433 -3.29 -13.86 26.67
CA TRP A 433 -3.82 -13.70 25.32
C TRP A 433 -5.31 -14.08 25.35
N PRO A 434 -6.23 -13.11 25.52
CA PRO A 434 -6.03 -11.66 25.36
C PRO A 434 -5.15 -11.03 26.44
N MET A 435 -4.40 -10.00 26.04
CA MET A 435 -3.59 -9.14 26.90
C MET A 435 -4.49 -8.48 27.95
N ARG A 436 -4.15 -8.67 29.22
CA ARG A 436 -4.81 -8.07 30.38
C ARG A 436 -4.40 -6.59 30.48
N ALA A 437 -5.39 -5.76 30.79
CA ALA A 437 -5.24 -4.31 30.97
C ALA A 437 -4.47 -3.95 32.25
#